data_AF-A0A9X3EA64-F1
#
_entry.id   AF-A0A9X3EA64-F1
#
_cell.length_a   1.000
_cell.length_b   1.000
_cell.length_c   1.000
_cell.angle_alpha   90.00
_cell.angle_beta   90.00
_cell.angle_gamma   90.00
#
_symmetry.space_group_name_H-M   'P 1'
#
loop_
_entity.id
_entity.type
_entity.pdbx_description
1 polymer ?
#
loop_
_entity_poly.entity_id
_entity_poly.type
_entity_poly.pdbx_seq_one_letter_code
_entity_poly.pdbx_strand_id
1 'polypeptide(L)'
;MPRYKHYDYNQTSMVVINFEEQIQPGTFEYALHHLISDRLDLTLFDDLYCNDGKAGGRPAYDPAILLKIILFAYSKGITSSREIQ
;
A
#
# COMPACT_ATOMS: atom_id res chain seq x y z
N MET A 1 3.67 -13.01 34.43
CA MET A 1 2.65 -13.26 33.38
C MET A 1 2.74 -12.16 32.33
N PRO A 2 2.46 -12.45 31.05
CA PRO A 2 2.47 -11.43 30.00
C PRO A 2 1.41 -10.37 30.29
N ARG A 3 1.77 -9.09 30.08
CA ARG A 3 0.89 -7.95 30.33
C ARG A 3 0.32 -7.49 28.99
N TYR A 4 -0.85 -8.02 28.62
CA TYR A 4 -1.51 -7.69 27.36
C TYR A 4 -2.11 -6.28 27.40
N LYS A 5 -2.28 -5.69 26.20
CA LYS A 5 -3.04 -4.44 26.07
C LYS A 5 -4.50 -4.70 26.41
N HIS A 6 -5.17 -3.70 26.99
CA HIS A 6 -6.58 -3.78 27.34
C HIS A 6 -7.44 -3.86 26.06
N TYR A 7 -8.34 -4.83 26.00
CA TYR A 7 -9.30 -5.00 24.90
C TYR A 7 -10.66 -4.49 25.37
N ASP A 8 -11.19 -3.47 24.69
CA ASP A 8 -12.55 -2.99 24.93
C ASP A 8 -13.48 -3.51 23.82
N TYR A 9 -14.39 -4.40 24.19
CA TYR A 9 -15.39 -4.94 23.27
C TYR A 9 -16.43 -3.90 22.82
N ASN A 10 -16.55 -2.78 23.54
CA ASN A 10 -17.39 -1.65 23.16
C ASN A 10 -16.63 -0.61 22.32
N GLN A 11 -15.42 -0.92 21.86
CA GLN A 11 -14.64 0.00 21.05
C GLN A 11 -15.33 0.27 19.70
N THR A 12 -15.87 1.47 19.54
CA THR A 12 -16.63 1.91 18.36
C THR A 12 -15.77 2.58 17.28
N SER A 13 -14.50 2.86 17.58
CA SER A 13 -13.59 3.56 16.67
C SER A 13 -12.34 2.73 16.39
N MET A 14 -11.98 2.57 15.12
CA MET A 14 -10.70 2.00 14.72
C MET A 14 -9.58 2.99 15.05
N VAL A 15 -8.54 2.52 15.73
CA VAL A 15 -7.29 3.25 15.82
C VAL A 15 -6.68 3.24 14.43
N VAL A 16 -6.56 4.40 13.79
CA VAL A 16 -5.88 4.53 12.51
C VAL A 16 -4.43 4.16 12.74
N ILE A 17 -3.99 3.08 12.11
CA ILE A 17 -2.60 2.68 12.18
C ILE A 17 -1.84 3.53 11.16
N ASN A 18 -0.76 4.16 11.61
CA ASN A 18 0.14 4.85 10.69
C ASN A 18 0.86 3.79 9.85
N PHE A 19 0.52 3.72 8.56
CA PHE A 19 1.07 2.73 7.64
C PHE A 19 2.59 2.85 7.52
N GLU A 20 3.14 4.06 7.57
CA GLU A 20 4.59 4.31 7.52
C GLU A 20 5.29 3.69 8.74
N GLU A 21 4.66 3.76 9.92
CA GLU A 21 5.17 3.13 11.14
C GLU A 21 5.03 1.60 11.14
N GLN A 22 4.27 1.01 10.22
CA GLN A 22 4.19 -0.45 10.09
C GLN A 22 5.28 -1.05 9.21
N ILE A 23 5.87 -0.24 8.33
CA ILE A 23 6.93 -0.67 7.42
C ILE A 23 8.26 -0.62 8.17
N GLN A 24 8.57 -1.72 8.86
CA GLN A 24 9.76 -1.81 9.71
C GLN A 24 11.01 -2.25 8.94
N PRO A 25 12.20 -1.67 9.20
CA PRO A 25 13.44 -2.11 8.58
C PRO A 25 13.67 -3.61 8.75
N GLY A 26 14.18 -4.26 7.69
CA GLY A 26 14.47 -5.70 7.70
C GLY A 26 13.27 -6.60 7.34
N THR A 27 12.08 -6.04 7.12
CA THR A 27 10.96 -6.80 6.54
C THR A 27 10.95 -6.73 5.02
N PHE A 28 10.22 -7.65 4.39
CA PHE A 28 10.03 -7.64 2.94
C PHE A 28 9.26 -6.40 2.48
N GLU A 29 8.25 -6.00 3.25
CA GLU A 29 7.41 -4.82 2.99
C GLU A 29 8.27 -3.55 2.95
N TYR A 30 9.27 -3.45 3.82
CA TYR A 30 10.24 -2.34 3.83
C TYR A 30 11.11 -2.33 2.58
N ALA A 31 11.67 -3.49 2.21
CA ALA A 31 12.47 -3.60 1.00
C ALA A 31 11.66 -3.25 -0.26
N LEU A 32 10.41 -3.73 -0.34
CA LEU A 32 9.50 -3.46 -1.44
C LEU A 32 9.11 -1.98 -1.50
N HIS A 33 8.80 -1.36 -0.35
CA HIS A 33 8.47 0.05 -0.26
C HIS A 33 9.63 0.93 -0.74
N HIS A 34 10.85 0.70 -0.22
CA HIS A 34 12.04 1.46 -0.61
C HIS A 34 12.41 1.23 -2.08
N LEU A 35 12.29 0.00 -2.59
CA LEU A 35 12.54 -0.28 -4.00
C LEU A 35 11.60 0.51 -4.91
N ILE A 36 10.29 0.49 -4.63
CA ILE A 36 9.31 1.14 -5.50
C ILE A 36 9.34 2.66 -5.36
N SER A 37 9.49 3.18 -4.13
CA SER A 37 9.40 4.63 -3.89
C SER A 37 10.69 5.37 -4.25
N ASP A 38 11.85 4.75 -4.01
CA ASP A 38 13.13 5.48 -4.05
C ASP A 38 14.05 5.04 -5.20
N ARG A 39 13.77 3.88 -5.82
CA ARG A 39 14.68 3.27 -6.81
C ARG A 39 14.09 3.04 -8.18
N LEU A 40 12.76 3.04 -8.31
CA LEU A 40 12.09 2.89 -9.60
C LEU A 40 11.61 4.25 -10.11
N ASP A 41 11.96 4.55 -11.35
CA ASP A 41 11.39 5.68 -12.07
C ASP A 41 10.04 5.27 -12.67
N LEU A 42 8.97 5.83 -12.13
CA LEU A 42 7.59 5.58 -12.57
C LEU A 42 7.01 6.74 -13.39
N THR A 43 7.81 7.76 -13.71
CA THR A 43 7.34 8.95 -14.46
C THR A 43 6.82 8.59 -15.85
N LEU A 44 7.25 7.46 -16.42
CA LEU A 44 6.70 6.92 -17.68
C LEU A 44 5.17 6.73 -17.62
N PHE A 45 4.60 6.46 -16.44
CA PHE A 45 3.15 6.32 -16.29
C PHE A 45 2.44 7.67 -16.31
N ASP A 46 3.10 8.76 -15.93
CA ASP A 46 2.48 10.08 -15.87
C ASP A 46 2.01 10.55 -17.26
N ASP A 47 2.80 10.24 -18.30
CA ASP A 47 2.46 10.53 -19.69
C ASP A 47 1.22 9.75 -20.19
N LEU A 48 0.89 8.62 -19.55
CA LEU A 48 -0.26 7.79 -19.90
C LEU A 48 -1.57 8.31 -19.27
N TYR A 49 -1.49 9.19 -18.28
CA TYR A 49 -2.65 9.69 -17.56
C TYR A 49 -2.84 11.20 -17.75
N CYS A 50 -4.02 11.59 -18.23
CA CYS A 50 -4.41 12.99 -18.27
C CYS A 50 -4.81 13.44 -16.86
N ASN A 51 -3.82 13.90 -16.08
CA ASN A 51 -4.00 14.41 -14.72
C ASN A 51 -4.37 15.91 -14.69
N ASP A 52 -4.82 16.46 -15.80
CA ASP A 52 -5.38 17.81 -15.83
C ASP A 52 -6.74 17.75 -15.14
N GLY A 53 -6.85 18.23 -13.90
CA GLY A 53 -8.09 18.25 -13.11
C GLY A 53 -9.30 18.97 -13.74
N LYS A 54 -9.24 19.28 -15.03
CA LYS A 54 -10.28 19.75 -15.94
C LYS A 54 -11.08 18.60 -16.59
N ALA A 55 -10.50 17.42 -16.76
CA ALA A 55 -11.21 16.23 -17.20
C ALA A 55 -11.95 15.63 -15.99
N GLY A 56 -13.29 15.73 -15.96
CA GLY A 56 -14.10 15.15 -14.89
C GLY A 56 -13.95 13.63 -14.81
N GLY A 57 -13.93 13.05 -13.60
CA GLY A 57 -13.80 11.60 -13.41
C GLY A 57 -13.22 11.22 -12.05
N ARG A 58 -13.06 9.91 -11.80
CA ARG A 58 -12.33 9.41 -10.62
C ARG A 58 -10.82 9.52 -10.88
N PRO A 59 -10.03 10.08 -9.95
CA PRO A 59 -8.57 10.09 -10.08
C PRO A 59 -8.00 8.69 -10.31
N ALA A 60 -6.96 8.61 -11.14
CA ALA A 60 -6.20 7.38 -11.30
C ALA A 60 -5.55 6.97 -9.98
N TYR A 61 -5.34 5.66 -9.79
CA TYR A 61 -4.51 5.18 -8.69
C TYR A 61 -3.05 5.48 -8.99
N ASP A 62 -2.29 5.83 -7.96
CA ASP A 62 -0.83 5.95 -8.05
C ASP A 62 -0.23 4.58 -8.43
N PRO A 63 0.54 4.49 -9.55
CA PRO A 63 1.20 3.26 -9.98
C PRO A 63 2.08 2.64 -8.89
N ALA A 64 2.73 3.45 -8.06
CA ALA A 64 3.58 2.97 -6.97
C ALA A 64 2.80 2.15 -5.95
N ILE A 65 1.57 2.58 -5.61
CA ILE A 65 0.70 1.88 -4.66
C ILE A 65 0.25 0.55 -5.25
N LEU A 66 -0.18 0.54 -6.52
CA LEU A 66 -0.61 -0.68 -7.19
C LEU A 66 0.51 -1.71 -7.27
N LEU A 67 1.73 -1.29 -7.64
CA LEU A 67 2.90 -2.17 -7.71
C LEU A 67 3.24 -2.77 -6.34
N LYS A 68 3.19 -1.97 -5.27
CA LYS A 68 3.41 -2.46 -3.89
C LYS A 68 2.41 -3.56 -3.54
N ILE A 69 1.12 -3.35 -3.83
CA ILE A 69 0.06 -4.34 -3.53
C ILE A 69 0.26 -5.62 -4.33
N ILE A 70 0.48 -5.52 -5.65
CA ILE A 70 0.60 -6.68 -6.54
C ILE A 70 1.83 -7.51 -6.20
N LEU A 71 3.00 -6.87 -6.05
CA LEU A 71 4.24 -7.59 -5.73
C LEU A 71 4.21 -8.17 -4.32
N PHE A 72 3.56 -7.50 -3.37
CA PHE A 72 3.33 -8.07 -2.06
C PHE A 72 2.45 -9.32 -2.14
N ALA A 73 1.33 -9.27 -2.85
CA ALA A 73 0.46 -10.44 -3.04
C ALA A 73 1.20 -11.61 -3.71
N TYR A 74 1.98 -11.34 -4.75
CA TYR A 74 2.79 -12.34 -5.42
C TYR A 74 3.82 -12.97 -4.49
N SER A 75 4.43 -12.18 -3.59
CA SER A 75 5.34 -12.72 -2.56
C SER A 75 4.66 -13.68 -1.58
N LYS A 76 3.33 -13.57 -1.41
CA LYS A 76 2.50 -14.47 -0.59
C LYS A 76 1.89 -15.62 -1.40
N GLY A 77 2.21 -15.74 -2.69
CA GLY A 77 1.64 -16.76 -3.58
C GLY A 77 0.22 -16.46 -4.08
N ILE A 78 -0.31 -15.26 -3.81
CA ILE A 78 -1.63 -14.84 -4.29
C ILE A 78 -1.46 -14.23 -5.67
N THR A 79 -1.77 -14.97 -6.73
CA THR A 79 -1.54 -14.52 -8.12
C THR A 79 -2.80 -14.06 -8.83
N SER A 80 -3.98 -14.38 -8.29
CA SER A 80 -5.27 -14.02 -8.89
C SER A 80 -5.63 -12.57 -8.57
N SER A 81 -5.88 -11.74 -9.58
CA SER A 81 -6.36 -10.37 -9.38
C SER A 81 -7.65 -10.30 -8.56
N ARG A 82 -8.49 -11.35 -8.60
CA ARG A 82 -9.72 -11.42 -7.79
C ARG A 82 -9.45 -11.66 -6.31
N GLU A 83 -8.35 -12.33 -5.97
CA GLU A 83 -7.97 -12.59 -4.58
C GLU A 83 -7.19 -11.41 -3.98
N ILE A 84 -6.64 -10.53 -4.82
CA ILE A 84 -5.92 -9.31 -4.40
C ILE A 84 -6.90 -8.16 -4.07
N GLN A 85 -8.08 -8.15 -4.72
CA GLN A 85 -9.12 -7.13 -4.54
C GLN A 85 -9.82 -7.25 -3.19
#